data_AF-A0A941N2R7-F1
#
_entry.id   AF-A0A941N2R7-F1
#
_cell.length_a   1.000
_cell.length_b   1.000
_cell.length_c   1.000
_cell.angle_alpha   90.00
_cell.angle_beta   90.00
_cell.angle_gamma   90.00
#
_symmetry.space_group_name_H-M   'P 1'
#
loop_
_entity.id
_entity.type
_entity.pdbx_description
1 polymer ?
#
loop_
_entity_poly.entity_id
_entity_poly.type
_entity_poly.pdbx_seq_one_letter_code
_entity_poly.pdbx_strand_id
1 'polypeptide(L)'
;MSVPSDANSPVVLQCMDLWSGNKSVENLATSPGLEIYVFSQPYQGQARGGDVHYVSLCAGGVITRIMLADVAGHGTVVAGAARLLRGLMRRFMNVKNQNRLVHCLNREFTLRGTEGRFATAIVATYLSHRQRFTLCNAGHPRPLWYRAQAGVWSYVDDGELFHSGAVSNLPLGFDETAGYQQLALHVGEGDLLILYTDALTETRNAADQLLGENELLQIVAGVPTVAPRDLGRGILEGVQEYADHRPFEDDVTILVLRFSKSRQRIPGLAERFRGYARILGWGWPAD
;
A
#
# COMPACT_ATOMS: atom_id res chain seq x y z
N MET A 1 -11.43 -47.02 7.27
CA MET A 1 -12.32 -46.18 8.10
C MET A 1 -12.06 -44.73 7.73
N SER A 2 -12.91 -44.19 6.87
CA SER A 2 -12.88 -42.81 6.38
C SER A 2 -13.58 -41.89 7.36
N VAL A 3 -12.90 -40.83 7.79
CA VAL A 3 -13.49 -39.74 8.58
C VAL A 3 -14.29 -38.84 7.62
N PRO A 4 -15.56 -38.48 7.91
CA PRO A 4 -16.33 -37.58 7.06
C PRO A 4 -15.81 -36.15 7.22
N SER A 5 -15.57 -35.46 6.12
CA SER A 5 -15.29 -34.03 6.09
C SER A 5 -16.56 -33.23 6.36
N ASP A 6 -16.54 -32.39 7.41
CA ASP A 6 -17.62 -31.44 7.73
C ASP A 6 -17.86 -30.46 6.56
N ALA A 7 -18.94 -30.71 5.82
CA ALA A 7 -19.36 -29.95 4.64
C ALA A 7 -20.18 -28.68 4.98
N ASN A 8 -19.86 -27.98 6.07
CA ASN A 8 -20.61 -26.77 6.47
C ASN A 8 -19.74 -25.62 7.02
N SER A 9 -18.56 -25.42 6.43
CA SER A 9 -17.82 -24.18 6.60
C SER A 9 -18.31 -23.16 5.56
N PRO A 10 -18.71 -21.93 5.93
CA PRO A 10 -19.04 -20.91 4.94
C PRO A 10 -17.85 -20.74 4.00
N VAL A 11 -18.10 -20.81 2.69
CA VAL A 11 -17.09 -20.48 1.67
C VAL A 11 -16.71 -19.03 1.87
N VAL A 12 -15.59 -18.81 2.57
CA VAL A 12 -15.02 -17.47 2.73
C VAL A 12 -14.53 -17.06 1.36
N LEU A 13 -15.19 -16.07 0.75
CA LEU A 13 -14.65 -15.36 -0.41
C LEU A 13 -13.34 -14.72 0.03
N GLN A 14 -12.23 -15.43 -0.19
CA GLN A 14 -10.90 -14.93 0.08
C GLN A 14 -10.61 -13.85 -0.95
N CYS A 15 -10.08 -12.72 -0.47
CA CYS A 15 -9.48 -11.74 -1.34
C CYS A 15 -8.38 -12.39 -2.18
N MET A 16 -8.18 -11.87 -3.40
CA MET A 16 -7.08 -12.28 -4.26
C MET A 16 -5.90 -11.33 -4.04
N ASP A 17 -4.74 -11.88 -3.72
CA ASP A 17 -3.48 -11.14 -3.81
C ASP A 17 -3.23 -10.82 -5.28
N LEU A 18 -3.17 -9.52 -5.62
CA LEU A 18 -2.79 -9.11 -6.96
C LEU A 18 -1.27 -9.19 -7.09
N TRP A 19 -0.55 -8.57 -6.14
CA TRP A 19 0.90 -8.54 -6.13
C TRP A 19 1.43 -8.45 -4.70
N SER A 20 2.41 -9.26 -4.34
CA SER A 20 3.15 -9.07 -3.10
C SER A 20 4.57 -9.61 -3.22
N GLY A 21 5.52 -8.93 -2.60
CA GLY A 21 6.91 -9.28 -2.76
C GLY A 21 7.86 -8.45 -1.91
N ASN A 22 9.12 -8.84 -2.01
CA ASN A 22 10.29 -8.12 -1.50
C ASN A 22 11.49 -8.39 -2.42
N LYS A 23 11.21 -8.44 -3.73
CA LYS A 23 12.13 -8.77 -4.82
C LYS A 23 12.05 -7.69 -5.86
N SER A 24 13.02 -7.67 -6.78
CA SER A 24 12.94 -6.83 -7.96
C SER A 24 11.63 -7.08 -8.72
N VAL A 25 10.90 -6.00 -8.99
CA VAL A 25 9.66 -6.02 -9.76
C VAL A 25 9.45 -4.68 -10.45
N GLU A 26 8.92 -4.72 -11.67
CA GLU A 26 8.36 -3.56 -12.36
C GLU A 26 7.05 -4.02 -12.99
N ASN A 27 5.90 -3.60 -12.45
CA ASN A 27 4.60 -4.09 -12.89
C ASN A 27 3.52 -3.02 -12.86
N LEU A 28 2.49 -3.24 -13.67
CA LEU A 28 1.24 -2.48 -13.65
C LEU A 28 0.11 -3.42 -13.22
N ALA A 29 -0.73 -2.93 -12.32
CA ALA A 29 -1.93 -3.61 -11.86
C ALA A 29 -3.12 -2.66 -11.96
N THR A 30 -4.30 -3.22 -12.13
CA THR A 30 -5.54 -2.44 -12.13
C THR A 30 -6.56 -3.09 -11.22
N SER A 31 -7.32 -2.25 -10.54
CA SER A 31 -8.56 -2.61 -9.86
C SER A 31 -9.63 -1.58 -10.20
N PRO A 32 -10.91 -1.82 -9.89
CA PRO A 32 -11.96 -0.85 -10.17
C PRO A 32 -11.62 0.52 -9.55
N GLY A 33 -11.37 1.51 -10.41
CA GLY A 33 -11.14 2.90 -10.03
C GLY A 33 -9.73 3.20 -9.58
N LEU A 34 -8.79 2.28 -9.82
CA LEU A 34 -7.41 2.43 -9.40
C LEU A 34 -6.46 1.71 -10.36
N GLU A 35 -5.46 2.44 -10.86
CA GLU A 35 -4.31 1.89 -11.56
C GLU A 35 -3.08 2.01 -10.67
N ILE A 36 -2.25 0.98 -10.64
CA ILE A 36 -1.17 0.84 -9.69
C ILE A 36 0.08 0.46 -10.47
N TYR A 37 1.09 1.32 -10.45
CA TYR A 37 2.44 0.95 -10.84
C TYR A 37 3.24 0.59 -9.58
N VAL A 38 3.99 -0.50 -9.66
CA VAL A 38 4.90 -0.94 -8.60
C VAL A 38 6.26 -1.13 -9.21
N PHE A 39 7.24 -0.41 -8.69
CA PHE A 39 8.65 -0.67 -8.92
C PHE A 39 9.34 -0.94 -7.58
N SER A 40 10.15 -1.99 -7.53
CA SER A 40 10.99 -2.30 -6.38
C SER A 40 12.30 -2.87 -6.90
N GLN A 41 13.41 -2.46 -6.30
CA GLN A 41 14.73 -2.97 -6.61
C GLN A 41 15.51 -3.14 -5.29
N PRO A 42 15.86 -4.38 -4.91
CA PRO A 42 16.70 -4.60 -3.75
C PRO A 42 18.12 -4.03 -3.91
N TYR A 43 18.71 -3.64 -2.79
CA TYR A 43 20.07 -3.12 -2.67
C TYR A 43 21.09 -4.02 -3.39
N GLN A 44 21.96 -3.39 -4.18
CA GLN A 44 23.02 -4.05 -4.95
C GLN A 44 22.56 -5.27 -5.77
N GLY A 45 21.31 -5.29 -6.24
CA GLY A 45 20.79 -6.39 -7.06
C GLY A 45 20.63 -7.70 -6.29
N GLN A 46 20.52 -7.65 -4.96
CA GLN A 46 20.23 -8.83 -4.16
C GLN A 46 18.91 -9.48 -4.58
N ALA A 47 18.81 -10.80 -4.39
CA ALA A 47 17.61 -11.55 -4.76
C ALA A 47 16.36 -11.12 -3.97
N ARG A 48 16.54 -10.51 -2.79
CA ARG A 48 15.49 -10.03 -1.87
C ARG A 48 16.00 -8.87 -1.02
N GLY A 49 15.11 -7.94 -0.69
CA GLY A 49 15.35 -6.82 0.23
C GLY A 49 14.47 -6.87 1.49
N GLY A 50 14.61 -5.84 2.34
CA GLY A 50 13.74 -5.44 3.44
C GLY A 50 12.45 -4.77 3.01
N ASP A 51 12.44 -4.09 1.87
CA ASP A 51 11.24 -3.50 1.29
C ASP A 51 10.15 -4.53 0.99
N VAL A 52 8.95 -4.28 1.48
CA VAL A 52 7.75 -5.08 1.27
C VAL A 52 6.68 -4.25 0.59
N HIS A 53 6.29 -4.65 -0.61
CA HIS A 53 5.10 -4.16 -1.28
C HIS A 53 4.00 -5.22 -1.28
N TYR A 54 2.75 -4.78 -1.12
CA TYR A 54 1.58 -5.64 -1.09
C TYR A 54 0.36 -4.92 -1.66
N VAL A 55 -0.32 -5.55 -2.61
CA VAL A 55 -1.54 -5.07 -3.26
C VAL A 55 -2.50 -6.24 -3.37
N SER A 56 -3.72 -6.10 -2.84
CA SER A 56 -4.75 -7.12 -2.95
C SER A 56 -6.12 -6.55 -3.25
N LEU A 57 -6.96 -7.40 -3.82
CA LEU A 57 -8.33 -7.09 -4.19
C LEU A 57 -9.31 -7.95 -3.39
N CYS A 58 -10.21 -7.28 -2.69
CA CYS A 58 -11.09 -7.85 -1.68
C CYS A 58 -12.57 -7.55 -1.99
N ALA A 59 -13.46 -8.34 -1.38
CA ALA A 59 -14.92 -8.14 -1.46
C ALA A 59 -15.44 -8.00 -2.90
N GLY A 60 -14.98 -8.89 -3.78
CA GLY A 60 -15.39 -8.91 -5.18
C GLY A 60 -14.76 -7.82 -6.05
N GLY A 61 -13.89 -6.95 -5.52
CA GLY A 61 -13.27 -5.84 -6.27
C GLY A 61 -13.51 -4.45 -5.66
N VAL A 62 -14.33 -4.39 -4.60
CA VAL A 62 -14.76 -3.14 -3.96
C VAL A 62 -13.67 -2.54 -3.08
N ILE A 63 -12.84 -3.41 -2.50
CA ILE A 63 -11.83 -3.04 -1.51
C ILE A 63 -10.47 -3.38 -2.11
N THR A 64 -9.60 -2.38 -2.31
CA THR A 64 -8.18 -2.63 -2.61
C THR A 64 -7.36 -2.37 -1.34
N ARG A 65 -6.54 -3.33 -0.92
CA ARG A 65 -5.58 -3.14 0.19
C ARG A 65 -4.20 -2.91 -0.38
N ILE A 66 -3.49 -1.95 0.18
CA ILE A 66 -2.14 -1.60 -0.19
C ILE A 66 -1.29 -1.56 1.07
N MET A 67 -0.08 -2.08 1.00
CA MET A 67 0.95 -1.85 2.01
C MET A 67 2.29 -1.66 1.32
N LEU A 68 3.01 -0.63 1.76
CA LEU A 68 4.42 -0.45 1.52
C LEU A 68 5.08 -0.41 2.90
N ALA A 69 6.10 -1.22 3.11
CA ALA A 69 6.83 -1.25 4.36
C ALA A 69 8.31 -1.43 4.09
N ASP A 70 9.14 -0.83 4.94
CA ASP A 70 10.56 -1.08 4.98
C ASP A 70 10.90 -1.67 6.35
N VAL A 71 11.66 -2.76 6.35
CA VAL A 71 12.00 -3.52 7.55
C VAL A 71 13.45 -3.23 7.91
N ALA A 72 13.66 -2.68 9.11
CA ALA A 72 14.99 -2.25 9.54
C ALA A 72 16.07 -3.33 9.41
N GLY A 73 17.20 -2.95 8.81
CA GLY A 73 18.38 -3.79 8.55
C GLY A 73 18.53 -4.15 7.06
N HIS A 74 19.52 -4.99 6.71
CA HIS A 74 19.71 -5.46 5.33
C HIS A 74 19.97 -6.98 5.21
N GLY A 75 19.73 -7.53 4.01
CA GLY A 75 20.13 -8.90 3.64
C GLY A 75 19.19 -10.04 4.09
N THR A 76 19.73 -11.25 4.20
CA THR A 76 18.95 -12.50 4.42
C THR A 76 18.20 -12.52 5.75
N VAL A 77 18.72 -11.81 6.73
CA VAL A 77 18.16 -11.65 8.07
C VAL A 77 16.80 -10.94 7.97
N VAL A 78 16.71 -9.87 7.19
CA VAL A 78 15.48 -9.07 6.99
C VAL A 78 14.41 -9.82 6.20
N ALA A 79 14.82 -10.68 5.28
CA ALA A 79 13.90 -11.47 4.44
C ALA A 79 12.92 -12.34 5.27
N GLY A 80 13.29 -12.75 6.48
CA GLY A 80 12.40 -13.46 7.42
C GLY A 80 11.27 -12.57 7.95
N ALA A 81 11.61 -11.37 8.42
CA ALA A 81 10.64 -10.41 8.94
C ALA A 81 9.73 -9.86 7.82
N ALA A 82 10.29 -9.55 6.64
CA ALA A 82 9.52 -9.20 5.44
C ALA A 82 8.51 -10.30 5.06
N ARG A 83 8.91 -11.58 5.14
CA ARG A 83 8.01 -12.72 4.89
C ARG A 83 6.90 -12.83 5.94
N LEU A 84 7.24 -12.65 7.22
CA LEU A 84 6.27 -12.63 8.30
C LEU A 84 5.24 -11.52 8.09
N LEU A 85 5.69 -10.29 7.82
CA LEU A 85 4.82 -9.14 7.63
C LEU A 85 3.84 -9.36 6.46
N ARG A 86 4.32 -9.88 5.33
CA ARG A 86 3.46 -10.30 4.20
C ARG A 86 2.44 -11.36 4.59
N GLY A 87 2.85 -12.36 5.36
CA GLY A 87 1.96 -13.42 5.87
C GLY A 87 0.86 -12.87 6.79
N LEU A 88 1.21 -11.92 7.66
CA LEU A 88 0.27 -11.24 8.54
C LEU A 88 -0.69 -10.35 7.75
N MET A 89 -0.21 -9.60 6.77
CA MET A 89 -1.06 -8.79 5.90
C MET A 89 -2.09 -9.65 5.18
N ARG A 90 -1.66 -10.79 4.61
CA ARG A 90 -2.56 -11.78 4.00
C ARG A 90 -3.57 -12.35 5.01
N ARG A 91 -3.14 -12.65 6.24
CA ARG A 91 -4.03 -13.15 7.31
C ARG A 91 -5.12 -12.14 7.68
N PHE A 92 -4.78 -10.85 7.73
CA PHE A 92 -5.67 -9.79 8.21
C PHE A 92 -6.39 -8.99 7.12
N MET A 93 -6.15 -9.28 5.84
CA MET A 93 -6.73 -8.53 4.71
C MET A 93 -8.27 -8.41 4.74
N ASN A 94 -8.96 -9.41 5.30
CA ASN A 94 -10.42 -9.47 5.43
C ASN A 94 -10.97 -8.66 6.63
N VAL A 95 -10.11 -8.11 7.49
CA VAL A 95 -10.53 -7.27 8.62
C VAL A 95 -11.03 -5.94 8.10
N LYS A 96 -12.36 -5.76 8.05
CA LYS A 96 -13.01 -4.59 7.43
C LYS A 96 -12.57 -3.24 8.00
N ASN A 97 -12.32 -3.18 9.31
CA ASN A 97 -11.90 -1.95 9.98
C ASN A 97 -10.38 -1.77 9.84
N GLN A 98 -9.96 -0.65 9.23
CA GLN A 98 -8.55 -0.34 8.97
C GLN A 98 -7.72 -0.24 10.25
N ASN A 99 -8.22 0.45 11.29
CA ASN A 99 -7.54 0.53 12.60
C ASN A 99 -7.30 -0.84 13.20
N ARG A 100 -8.33 -1.70 13.19
CA ARG A 100 -8.20 -3.07 13.70
C ARG A 100 -7.21 -3.89 12.88
N LEU A 101 -7.19 -3.71 11.56
CA LEU A 101 -6.22 -4.37 10.69
C LEU A 101 -4.79 -3.99 11.07
N VAL A 102 -4.49 -2.69 11.20
CA VAL A 102 -3.14 -2.21 11.55
C VAL A 102 -2.76 -2.64 12.97
N HIS A 103 -3.68 -2.54 13.93
CA HIS A 103 -3.41 -2.98 15.29
C HIS A 103 -3.12 -4.49 15.38
N CYS A 104 -3.89 -5.33 14.69
CA CYS A 104 -3.62 -6.77 14.60
C CYS A 104 -2.28 -7.06 13.89
N LEU A 105 -1.96 -6.30 12.84
CA LEU A 105 -0.69 -6.41 12.13
C LEU A 105 0.49 -6.09 13.06
N ASN A 106 0.45 -4.93 13.73
CA ASN A 106 1.47 -4.51 14.69
C ASN A 106 1.65 -5.54 15.80
N ARG A 107 0.58 -5.89 16.52
CA ARG A 107 0.63 -6.81 17.65
C ARG A 107 1.22 -8.17 17.27
N GLU A 108 0.78 -8.77 16.17
CA GLU A 108 1.34 -10.08 15.77
C GLU A 108 2.75 -9.95 15.20
N PHE A 109 3.11 -8.81 14.62
CA PHE A 109 4.48 -8.56 14.16
C PHE A 109 5.43 -8.35 15.34
N THR A 110 5.02 -7.66 16.40
CA THR A 110 5.78 -7.55 17.66
C THR A 110 5.97 -8.92 18.32
N LEU A 111 4.90 -9.71 18.46
CA LEU A 111 4.94 -10.99 19.17
C LEU A 111 5.72 -12.10 18.43
N ARG A 112 5.72 -12.06 17.10
CA ARG A 112 6.34 -13.09 16.24
C ARG A 112 7.62 -12.61 15.55
N GLY A 113 7.88 -11.31 15.60
CA GLY A 113 9.07 -10.70 15.07
C GLY A 113 10.28 -11.27 15.77
N THR A 114 11.34 -11.51 15.00
CA THR A 114 12.68 -11.76 15.53
C THR A 114 13.10 -10.60 16.44
N GLU A 115 13.66 -10.92 17.61
CA GLU A 115 13.99 -10.00 18.71
C GLU A 115 14.45 -8.61 18.22
N GLY A 116 13.66 -7.58 18.56
CA GLY A 116 14.00 -6.16 18.35
C GLY A 116 13.78 -5.60 16.94
N ARG A 117 13.15 -6.34 16.02
CA ARG A 117 12.89 -5.82 14.66
C ARG A 117 11.59 -5.03 14.57
N PHE A 118 11.66 -3.93 13.84
CA PHE A 118 10.53 -3.09 13.50
C PHE A 118 10.50 -2.82 12.00
N ALA A 119 9.36 -2.35 11.51
CA ALA A 119 9.18 -1.99 10.12
C ALA A 119 8.40 -0.68 10.02
N THR A 120 8.94 0.29 9.28
CA THR A 120 8.15 1.46 8.89
C THR A 120 7.12 1.01 7.86
N ALA A 121 5.90 1.56 7.88
CA ALA A 121 4.90 1.15 6.89
C ALA A 121 3.82 2.19 6.59
N ILE A 122 3.40 2.26 5.32
CA ILE A 122 2.07 2.74 4.95
C ILE A 122 1.16 1.52 4.78
N VAL A 123 0.04 1.49 5.51
CA VAL A 123 -1.03 0.51 5.32
C VAL A 123 -2.29 1.25 4.89
N ALA A 124 -2.85 0.89 3.75
CA ALA A 124 -3.95 1.63 3.14
C ALA A 124 -5.06 0.75 2.57
N THR A 125 -6.24 1.36 2.48
CA THR A 125 -7.46 0.78 1.91
C THR A 125 -8.14 1.77 1.01
N TYR A 126 -8.35 1.35 -0.24
CA TYR A 126 -9.18 2.07 -1.19
C TYR A 126 -10.57 1.43 -1.30
N LEU A 127 -11.61 2.22 -1.11
CA LEU A 127 -13.01 1.86 -1.34
C LEU A 127 -13.49 2.53 -2.64
N SER A 128 -13.50 1.77 -3.74
CA SER A 128 -13.75 2.31 -5.08
C SER A 128 -15.14 2.94 -5.23
N HIS A 129 -16.17 2.38 -4.61
CA HIS A 129 -17.54 2.91 -4.66
C HIS A 129 -17.73 4.23 -3.92
N ARG A 130 -16.84 4.56 -2.97
CA ARG A 130 -16.86 5.82 -2.21
C ARG A 130 -15.74 6.78 -2.59
N GLN A 131 -14.85 6.38 -3.50
CA GLN A 131 -13.63 7.14 -3.82
C GLN A 131 -12.88 7.59 -2.55
N ARG A 132 -12.81 6.68 -1.57
CA ARG A 132 -12.21 6.96 -0.27
C ARG A 132 -10.97 6.12 -0.10
N PHE A 133 -9.84 6.78 0.04
CA PHE A 133 -8.55 6.18 0.35
C PHE A 133 -8.22 6.43 1.81
N THR A 134 -8.20 5.38 2.63
CA THR A 134 -7.85 5.48 4.05
C THR A 134 -6.49 4.87 4.27
N LEU A 135 -5.55 5.63 4.82
CA LEU A 135 -4.19 5.18 5.10
C LEU A 135 -3.84 5.38 6.57
N CYS A 136 -2.91 4.55 7.01
CA CYS A 136 -2.20 4.65 8.26
C CYS A 136 -0.72 4.73 7.94
N ASN A 137 -0.02 5.67 8.56
CA ASN A 137 1.43 5.75 8.49
C ASN A 137 2.03 5.30 9.84
N ALA A 138 2.86 4.27 9.80
CA ALA A 138 3.57 3.70 10.92
C ALA A 138 5.07 4.04 10.76
N GLY A 139 5.42 5.32 10.95
CA GLY A 139 6.80 5.80 10.88
C GLY A 139 7.46 5.78 9.50
N HIS A 140 6.69 5.71 8.41
CA HIS A 140 7.18 5.67 7.02
C HIS A 140 7.24 7.07 6.40
N PRO A 141 8.03 7.29 5.32
CA PRO A 141 7.98 8.54 4.56
C PRO A 141 6.56 8.93 4.14
N ARG A 142 6.27 10.23 4.19
CA ARG A 142 4.92 10.75 3.90
C ARG A 142 4.62 10.61 2.41
N PRO A 143 3.42 10.12 2.03
CA PRO A 143 3.03 10.04 0.62
C PRO A 143 3.01 11.41 -0.06
N LEU A 144 3.31 11.43 -1.36
CA LEU A 144 3.05 12.60 -2.21
C LEU A 144 1.69 12.46 -2.89
N TRP A 145 0.90 13.53 -2.92
CA TRP A 145 -0.43 13.57 -3.51
C TRP A 145 -0.54 14.67 -4.56
N TYR A 146 -0.86 14.28 -5.78
CA TYR A 146 -1.30 15.18 -6.85
C TYR A 146 -2.82 15.30 -6.82
N ARG A 147 -3.30 16.53 -6.62
CA ARG A 147 -4.73 16.85 -6.75
C ARG A 147 -5.00 17.34 -8.16
N ALA A 148 -5.61 16.51 -9.01
CA ALA A 148 -5.76 16.81 -10.42
C ALA A 148 -6.59 18.07 -10.69
N GLN A 149 -7.59 18.33 -9.84
CA GLN A 149 -8.41 19.54 -9.95
C GLN A 149 -7.61 20.83 -9.71
N ALA A 150 -6.62 20.79 -8.83
CA ALA A 150 -5.77 21.94 -8.52
C ALA A 150 -4.51 21.99 -9.40
N GLY A 151 -4.11 20.86 -9.98
CA GLY A 151 -2.86 20.73 -10.72
C GLY A 151 -1.61 20.83 -9.83
N VAL A 152 -1.72 20.48 -8.55
CA VAL A 152 -0.66 20.70 -7.55
C VAL A 152 -0.27 19.39 -6.87
N TRP A 153 1.03 19.20 -6.69
CA TRP A 153 1.63 18.22 -5.80
C TRP A 153 1.82 18.78 -4.40
N SER A 154 1.52 17.97 -3.39
CA SER A 154 1.88 18.25 -2.01
C SER A 154 2.16 16.95 -1.27
N TYR A 155 2.91 17.02 -0.17
CA TYR A 155 2.90 15.93 0.79
C TYR A 155 1.51 15.75 1.38
N VAL A 156 1.16 14.50 1.66
CA VAL A 156 0.01 14.18 2.48
C VAL A 156 0.37 14.54 3.91
N ASP A 157 -0.03 15.74 4.31
CA ASP A 157 0.15 16.24 5.67
C ASP A 157 -1.22 16.52 6.30
N ASP A 158 -1.47 15.87 7.42
CA ASP A 158 -2.42 16.30 8.40
C ASP A 158 -1.55 16.74 9.57
N GLY A 159 -1.41 18.05 9.72
CA GLY A 159 -0.46 18.69 10.63
C GLY A 159 -0.60 18.32 12.10
N GLU A 160 -1.61 17.53 12.50
CA GLU A 160 -1.71 16.94 13.84
C GLU A 160 -1.54 15.41 13.86
N LEU A 161 -1.94 14.67 12.81
CA LEU A 161 -1.84 13.21 12.82
C LEU A 161 -0.41 12.69 12.68
N PHE A 162 0.48 13.42 12.01
CA PHE A 162 1.90 13.03 11.87
C PHE A 162 2.79 13.56 13.01
N HIS A 163 2.24 14.41 13.89
CA HIS A 163 2.99 15.15 14.90
C HIS A 163 2.44 14.99 16.34
N SER A 164 1.38 14.20 16.56
CA SER A 164 0.82 14.07 17.90
C SER A 164 1.79 13.35 18.83
N GLY A 165 2.32 14.06 19.83
CA GLY A 165 3.28 13.59 20.84
C GLY A 165 2.79 12.48 21.80
N ALA A 166 1.75 11.73 21.42
CA ALA A 166 1.44 10.42 22.00
C ALA A 166 2.31 9.34 21.33
N VAL A 167 2.41 8.15 21.94
CA VAL A 167 3.04 6.95 21.35
C VAL A 167 2.15 6.41 20.22
N SER A 168 1.99 7.20 19.18
CA SER A 168 1.16 6.92 18.02
C SER A 168 1.99 6.91 16.77
N ASN A 169 1.62 6.05 15.82
CA ASN A 169 2.26 5.97 14.50
C ASN A 169 3.75 5.58 14.56
N LEU A 170 4.15 4.86 15.61
CA LEU A 170 5.46 4.21 15.67
C LEU A 170 5.62 3.16 14.56
N PRO A 171 6.85 2.81 14.18
CA PRO A 171 7.09 1.64 13.33
C PRO A 171 6.41 0.38 13.88
N LEU A 172 5.87 -0.44 12.98
CA LEU A 172 5.27 -1.72 13.33
C LEU A 172 6.32 -2.59 14.04
N GLY A 173 5.93 -3.28 15.11
CA GLY A 173 6.84 -4.16 15.85
C GLY A 173 7.56 -3.47 17.01
N PHE A 174 7.52 -2.14 17.10
CA PHE A 174 8.22 -1.39 18.15
C PHE A 174 7.55 -1.53 19.53
N ASP A 175 6.24 -1.35 19.59
CA ASP A 175 5.42 -1.53 20.81
C ASP A 175 4.07 -2.13 20.40
N GLU A 176 3.71 -3.27 20.99
CA GLU A 176 2.45 -3.96 20.68
C GLU A 176 1.18 -3.16 21.05
N THR A 177 1.31 -2.21 21.98
CA THR A 177 0.25 -1.34 22.48
C THR A 177 0.12 -0.02 21.70
N ALA A 178 1.06 0.25 20.77
CA ALA A 178 1.07 1.48 19.99
C ALA A 178 -0.28 1.75 19.29
N GLY A 179 -0.73 2.99 19.40
CA GLY A 179 -1.90 3.50 18.70
C GLY A 179 -1.56 3.87 17.25
N TYR A 180 -2.52 3.72 16.35
CA TYR A 180 -2.36 4.07 14.93
C TYR A 180 -3.52 4.92 14.47
N GLN A 181 -3.22 6.08 13.91
CA GLN A 181 -4.23 7.00 13.42
C GLN A 181 -4.52 6.75 11.93
N GLN A 182 -5.72 7.15 11.49
CA GLN A 182 -6.15 6.99 10.11
C GLN A 182 -6.35 8.34 9.47
N LEU A 183 -5.76 8.51 8.30
CA LEU A 183 -6.03 9.61 7.42
C LEU A 183 -6.94 9.13 6.29
N ALA A 184 -8.07 9.81 6.09
CA ALA A 184 -8.99 9.54 5.00
C ALA A 184 -8.91 10.64 3.94
N LEU A 185 -8.45 10.27 2.75
CA LEU A 185 -8.42 11.11 1.57
C LEU A 185 -9.65 10.83 0.70
N HIS A 186 -10.31 11.90 0.27
CA HIS A 186 -11.30 11.84 -0.80
C HIS A 186 -10.55 12.07 -2.11
N VAL A 187 -10.46 11.03 -2.93
CA VAL A 187 -9.63 11.05 -4.14
C VAL A 187 -10.50 11.28 -5.38
N GLY A 188 -10.08 12.23 -6.20
CA GLY A 188 -10.72 12.58 -7.45
C GLY A 188 -10.31 11.68 -8.61
N GLU A 189 -10.94 11.91 -9.76
CA GLU A 189 -10.45 11.35 -11.03
C GLU A 189 -9.15 12.04 -11.42
N GLY A 190 -8.14 11.27 -11.83
CA GLY A 190 -6.85 11.80 -12.24
C GLY A 190 -5.91 12.12 -11.06
N ASP A 191 -6.40 12.09 -9.82
CA ASP A 191 -5.53 12.22 -8.65
C ASP A 191 -4.47 11.10 -8.66
N LEU A 192 -3.27 11.45 -8.21
CA LEU A 192 -2.15 10.51 -8.08
C LEU A 192 -1.64 10.48 -6.65
N LEU A 193 -1.36 9.29 -6.12
CA LEU A 193 -0.67 9.14 -4.85
C LEU A 193 0.61 8.34 -5.06
N ILE A 194 1.73 8.82 -4.55
CA ILE A 194 3.02 8.14 -4.59
C ILE A 194 3.37 7.70 -3.17
N LEU A 195 3.55 6.39 -3.00
CA LEU A 195 4.16 5.80 -1.81
C LEU A 195 5.58 5.40 -2.18
N TYR A 196 6.54 5.66 -1.32
CA TYR A 196 7.94 5.39 -1.60
C TYR A 196 8.71 5.08 -0.31
N THR A 197 9.84 4.40 -0.45
CA THR A 197 10.78 4.12 0.65
C THR A 197 11.85 5.21 0.75
N ASP A 198 12.43 5.37 1.93
CA ASP A 198 13.36 6.43 2.27
C ASP A 198 14.60 6.48 1.37
N ALA A 199 14.97 5.37 0.71
CA ALA A 199 15.99 5.32 -0.34
C ALA A 199 15.87 6.45 -1.38
N LEU A 200 14.66 6.96 -1.69
CA LEU A 200 14.52 8.14 -2.56
C LEU A 200 15.01 9.42 -1.87
N THR A 201 14.50 9.72 -0.67
CA THR A 201 14.84 10.95 0.07
C THR A 201 16.26 10.93 0.65
N GLU A 202 16.80 9.74 0.91
CA GLU A 202 18.14 9.55 1.47
C GLU A 202 19.22 9.40 0.39
N THR A 203 18.84 9.45 -0.89
CA THR A 203 19.79 9.52 -2.00
C THR A 203 20.69 10.76 -1.86
N ARG A 204 21.99 10.59 -2.06
CA ARG A 204 22.98 11.68 -1.95
C ARG A 204 23.47 12.13 -3.32
N ASN A 205 23.84 13.40 -3.46
CA ASN A 205 24.57 13.94 -4.63
C ASN A 205 26.10 13.88 -4.43
N ALA A 206 26.92 14.22 -5.45
CA ALA A 206 28.39 14.18 -5.33
C ALA A 206 28.97 15.06 -4.21
N ALA A 207 28.23 16.05 -3.72
CA ALA A 207 28.60 16.87 -2.55
C ALA A 207 28.17 16.23 -1.21
N ASP A 208 27.74 14.97 -1.22
CA ASP A 208 27.25 14.19 -0.08
C ASP A 208 25.97 14.75 0.57
N GLN A 209 25.22 15.58 -0.14
CA GLN A 209 23.96 16.16 0.34
C GLN A 209 22.80 15.23 0.03
N LEU A 210 21.97 14.94 1.05
CA LEU A 210 20.72 14.20 0.88
C LEU A 210 19.77 14.96 -0.05
N LEU A 211 19.01 14.23 -0.87
CA LEU A 211 17.95 14.79 -1.70
C LEU A 211 16.89 15.45 -0.81
N GLY A 212 16.40 14.73 0.19
CA GLY A 212 15.35 15.24 1.08
C GLY A 212 13.99 15.40 0.40
N GLU A 213 13.01 15.85 1.18
CA GLU A 213 11.61 15.94 0.73
C GLU A 213 11.37 17.10 -0.27
N ASN A 214 12.04 18.24 -0.09
CA ASN A 214 11.77 19.42 -0.91
C ASN A 214 12.22 19.21 -2.36
N GLU A 215 13.44 18.70 -2.55
CA GLU A 215 14.01 18.43 -3.85
C GLU A 215 13.31 17.24 -4.52
N LEU A 216 12.91 16.21 -3.76
CA LEU A 216 12.07 15.13 -4.28
C LEU A 216 10.73 15.65 -4.81
N LEU A 217 10.07 16.56 -4.08
CA LEU A 217 8.83 17.20 -4.53
C LEU A 217 9.04 17.99 -5.83
N GLN A 218 10.18 18.69 -5.97
CA GLN A 218 10.52 19.41 -7.20
C GLN A 218 10.72 18.46 -8.38
N ILE A 219 11.44 17.36 -8.20
CA ILE A 219 11.62 16.31 -9.24
C ILE A 219 10.25 15.79 -9.66
N VAL A 220 9.42 15.38 -8.71
CA VAL A 220 8.09 14.81 -8.97
C VAL A 220 7.19 15.81 -9.71
N ALA A 221 7.24 17.09 -9.34
CA ALA A 221 6.48 18.14 -10.02
C ALA A 221 6.96 18.43 -11.45
N GLY A 222 8.22 18.14 -11.77
CA GLY A 222 8.79 18.27 -13.11
C GLY A 222 8.44 17.12 -14.06
N VAL A 223 8.00 15.97 -13.55
CA VAL A 223 7.66 14.79 -14.37
C VAL A 223 6.22 14.87 -14.86
N PRO A 224 5.95 14.69 -16.17
CA PRO A 224 4.59 14.69 -16.71
C PRO A 224 3.67 13.63 -16.08
N THR A 225 2.47 14.05 -15.67
CA THR A 225 1.48 13.19 -14.97
C THR A 225 0.62 12.35 -15.93
N VAL A 226 1.23 11.72 -16.95
CA VAL A 226 0.49 11.06 -18.05
C VAL A 226 0.09 9.62 -17.72
N ALA A 227 1.03 8.78 -17.29
CA ALA A 227 0.78 7.38 -16.94
C ALA A 227 1.55 6.98 -15.67
N PRO A 228 1.01 6.09 -14.80
CA PRO A 228 1.67 5.71 -13.55
C PRO A 228 3.08 5.17 -13.72
N ARG A 229 3.31 4.35 -14.76
CA ARG A 229 4.65 3.81 -15.09
C ARG A 229 5.61 4.91 -15.48
N ASP A 230 5.22 5.76 -16.42
CA ASP A 230 6.09 6.81 -16.95
C ASP A 230 6.43 7.84 -15.88
N LEU A 231 5.46 8.19 -15.03
CA LEU A 231 5.69 9.02 -13.85
C LEU A 231 6.68 8.36 -12.88
N GLY A 232 6.47 7.08 -12.54
CA GLY A 232 7.37 6.36 -11.64
C GLY A 232 8.80 6.24 -12.18
N ARG A 233 8.95 5.98 -13.49
CA ARG A 233 10.26 5.95 -14.16
C ARG A 233 10.92 7.32 -14.20
N GLY A 234 10.19 8.36 -14.58
CA GLY A 234 10.72 9.72 -14.61
C GLY A 234 11.19 10.21 -13.22
N ILE A 235 10.50 9.81 -12.15
CA ILE A 235 10.95 10.09 -10.78
C ILE A 235 12.26 9.37 -10.47
N LEU A 236 12.35 8.07 -10.77
CA LEU A 236 13.57 7.29 -10.55
C LEU A 236 14.75 7.84 -11.36
N GLU A 237 14.51 8.24 -12.61
CA GLU A 237 15.49 8.90 -13.47
C GLU A 237 15.95 10.24 -12.88
N GLY A 238 15.02 11.11 -12.47
CA GLY A 238 15.37 12.40 -11.86
C GLY A 238 16.14 12.26 -10.54
N VAL A 239 15.80 11.25 -9.71
CA VAL A 239 16.57 10.95 -8.49
C VAL A 239 17.97 10.44 -8.82
N GLN A 240 18.10 9.61 -9.86
CA GLN A 240 19.41 9.15 -10.34
C GLN A 240 20.24 10.28 -10.95
N GLU A 241 19.63 11.23 -11.66
CA GLU A 241 20.31 12.44 -12.13
C GLU A 241 20.83 13.30 -10.98
N TYR A 242 20.02 13.50 -9.93
CA TYR A 242 20.47 14.18 -8.70
C TYR A 242 21.66 13.47 -8.04
N ALA A 243 21.70 12.14 -8.12
CA ALA A 243 22.75 11.30 -7.54
C ALA A 243 24.04 11.23 -8.37
N ASP A 244 24.14 11.96 -9.48
CA ASP A 244 25.19 11.80 -10.50
C ASP A 244 25.30 10.36 -11.01
N HIS A 245 24.14 9.71 -11.20
CA HIS A 245 23.97 8.31 -11.62
C HIS A 245 24.64 7.28 -10.70
N ARG A 246 24.87 7.62 -9.43
CA ARG A 246 25.31 6.65 -8.43
C ARG A 246 24.18 5.67 -8.11
N PRO A 247 24.49 4.38 -7.91
CA PRO A 247 23.48 3.39 -7.56
C PRO A 247 22.85 3.73 -6.21
N PHE A 248 21.59 3.34 -6.03
CA PHE A 248 20.93 3.43 -4.72
C PHE A 248 21.70 2.66 -3.65
N GLU A 249 21.84 3.27 -2.48
CA GLU A 249 22.56 2.70 -1.33
C GLU A 249 21.66 1.84 -0.42
N ASP A 250 20.37 1.73 -0.75
CA ASP A 250 19.40 0.87 -0.06
C ASP A 250 18.37 0.27 -1.04
N ASP A 251 17.45 -0.54 -0.53
CA ASP A 251 16.29 -1.02 -1.26
C ASP A 251 15.40 0.16 -1.69
N VAL A 252 15.12 0.26 -2.99
CA VAL A 252 14.26 1.33 -3.52
C VAL A 252 12.93 0.77 -3.97
N THR A 253 11.84 1.31 -3.44
CA THR A 253 10.48 0.94 -3.86
C THR A 253 9.62 2.18 -4.05
N ILE A 254 8.87 2.21 -5.15
CA ILE A 254 7.88 3.24 -5.48
C ILE A 254 6.58 2.60 -5.95
N LEU A 255 5.46 3.04 -5.38
CA LEU A 255 4.11 2.72 -5.82
C LEU A 255 3.44 4.00 -6.30
N VAL A 256 3.01 4.02 -7.57
CA VAL A 256 2.25 5.13 -8.15
C VAL A 256 0.80 4.69 -8.33
N LEU A 257 -0.11 5.35 -7.63
CA LEU A 257 -1.54 5.06 -7.59
C LEU A 257 -2.27 6.14 -8.38
N ARG A 258 -2.93 5.79 -9.49
CA ARG A 258 -3.81 6.71 -10.24
C ARG A 258 -5.26 6.36 -10.02
N PHE A 259 -6.03 7.33 -9.55
CA PHE A 259 -7.45 7.16 -9.29
C PHE A 259 -8.28 7.49 -10.53
N SER A 260 -9.27 6.66 -10.83
CA SER A 260 -10.20 6.88 -11.94
C SER A 260 -11.65 6.69 -11.51
N LYS A 261 -12.60 7.19 -12.31
CA LYS A 261 -14.04 7.03 -12.04
C LYS A 261 -14.59 5.63 -12.27
N SER A 262 -13.77 4.66 -12.68
CA SER A 262 -14.22 3.29 -12.85
C SER A 262 -14.73 2.74 -11.51
N ARG A 263 -16.05 2.63 -11.36
CA ARG A 263 -16.66 2.15 -10.11
C ARG A 263 -17.04 0.69 -10.30
N GLN A 264 -16.65 -0.15 -9.35
CA GLN A 264 -17.33 -1.43 -9.27
C GLN A 264 -18.75 -1.20 -8.78
N ARG A 265 -19.74 -1.56 -9.61
CA ARG A 265 -21.14 -1.48 -9.25
C ARG A 265 -21.44 -2.52 -8.17
N ILE A 266 -21.81 -2.06 -6.98
CA ILE A 266 -22.37 -2.94 -5.94
C ILE A 266 -23.87 -3.08 -6.24
N PRO A 267 -24.39 -4.29 -6.55
CA PRO A 267 -25.80 -4.47 -6.80
C PRO A 267 -26.62 -4.08 -5.56
N GLY A 268 -27.72 -3.37 -5.79
CA GLY A 268 -28.63 -2.92 -4.72
C GLY A 268 -29.28 -4.09 -3.97
N LEU A 269 -29.87 -3.83 -2.80
CA LEU A 269 -30.50 -4.88 -1.97
C LEU A 269 -31.52 -5.71 -2.77
N ALA A 270 -32.38 -5.03 -3.55
CA ALA A 270 -33.38 -5.66 -4.40
C ALA A 270 -32.77 -6.50 -5.54
N GLU A 271 -31.61 -6.12 -6.09
CA GLU A 271 -30.90 -6.92 -7.10
C GLU A 271 -30.23 -8.14 -6.48
N ARG A 272 -29.69 -8.01 -5.27
CA ARG A 272 -29.13 -9.14 -4.51
C ARG A 272 -30.22 -10.14 -4.16
N PHE A 273 -31.38 -9.67 -3.67
CA PHE A 273 -32.55 -10.53 -3.44
C PHE A 273 -33.05 -11.18 -4.72
N ARG A 274 -33.12 -10.45 -5.85
CA ARG A 274 -33.45 -11.05 -7.16
C ARG A 274 -32.44 -12.10 -7.61
N GLY A 275 -31.15 -11.89 -7.35
CA GLY A 275 -30.11 -12.88 -7.58
C GLY A 275 -30.30 -14.15 -6.75
N TYR A 276 -30.55 -14.01 -5.45
CA TYR A 276 -30.85 -15.14 -4.56
C TYR A 276 -32.16 -15.86 -4.96
N ALA A 277 -33.21 -15.12 -5.29
CA ALA A 277 -34.48 -15.69 -5.75
C ALA A 277 -34.29 -16.52 -7.03
N ARG A 278 -33.50 -16.03 -8.00
CA ARG A 278 -33.16 -16.79 -9.21
C ARG A 278 -32.37 -18.07 -8.91
N ILE A 279 -31.40 -18.02 -7.99
CA ILE A 279 -30.60 -19.19 -7.58
C ILE A 279 -31.46 -20.23 -6.86
N LEU A 280 -32.43 -19.78 -6.06
CA LEU A 280 -33.36 -20.63 -5.31
C LEU A 280 -34.59 -21.06 -6.12
N GLY A 281 -34.67 -20.73 -7.42
CA GLY A 281 -35.77 -21.10 -8.30
C GLY A 281 -37.09 -20.36 -7.99
N TRP A 282 -37.06 -19.29 -7.22
CA TRP A 282 -38.23 -18.46 -6.94
C TRP A 282 -38.43 -17.44 -8.06
N GLY A 283 -39.50 -17.65 -8.84
CA GLY A 283 -39.95 -16.73 -9.87
C GLY A 283 -40.38 -15.41 -9.26
N TRP A 284 -39.72 -14.32 -9.64
CA TRP A 284 -40.14 -12.96 -9.30
C TRP A 284 -41.05 -12.43 -10.41
N PRO A 285 -42.22 -11.83 -10.11
CA PRO A 285 -43.05 -11.21 -11.13
C PRO A 285 -42.28 -10.05 -11.78
N ALA A 286 -42.16 -10.06 -13.11
CA ALA A 286 -41.63 -8.92 -13.84
C ALA A 286 -42.67 -7.79 -13.83
N ASP A 287 -42.24 -6.59 -13.45
CA ASP A 287 -42.95 -5.35 -13.75
C ASP A 287 -42.69 -4.96 -15.22
#